data_AF-A0A5C7M2X8-F1
#
_entry.id   AF-A0A5C7M2X8-F1
#
_cell.length_a   1.000
_cell.length_b   1.000
_cell.length_c   1.000
_cell.angle_alpha   90.00
_cell.angle_beta   90.00
_cell.angle_gamma   90.00
#
_symmetry.space_group_name_H-M   'P 1'
#
loop_
_entity.id
_entity.type
_entity.pdbx_description
1 polymer ?
#
loop_
_entity_poly.entity_id
_entity_poly.type
_entity_poly.pdbx_seq_one_letter_code
_entity_poly.pdbx_strand_id
1 'polypeptide(L)'
;MIELQTFSDRLEYLRLSGCVGEDTFGFDRYLNQSFYDSREWKDVRAHIITRDLGCDLAVDDRPIFLRPLVHHMNPVMKEDLVRKNADILNPEYLVLTTHDTHNAIHYGIDLHEPAVVTVRTPGDTKLW
;
A
#
# COMPACT_ATOMS: atom_id res chain seq x y z
N MET A 1 -1.01 -13.61 -1.84
CA MET A 1 -2.13 -12.64 -1.73
C MET A 1 -3.37 -13.06 -2.52
N ILE A 2 -3.24 -13.79 -3.65
CA ILE A 2 -4.36 -14.19 -4.54
C ILE A 2 -5.45 -15.03 -3.85
N GLU A 3 -5.13 -15.75 -2.76
CA GLU A 3 -6.12 -16.55 -2.03
C GLU A 3 -7.10 -15.70 -1.21
N LEU A 4 -6.70 -14.48 -0.82
CA LEU A 4 -7.55 -13.56 -0.05
C LEU A 4 -8.42 -12.75 -1.01
N GLN A 5 -9.73 -12.96 -0.91
CA GLN A 5 -10.71 -12.42 -1.87
C GLN A 5 -11.13 -10.99 -1.53
N THR A 6 -11.09 -10.60 -0.26
CA THR A 6 -11.59 -9.29 0.17
C THR A 6 -10.47 -8.35 0.57
N PHE A 7 -10.75 -7.05 0.47
CA PHE A 7 -9.87 -6.01 0.98
C PHE A 7 -9.59 -6.19 2.48
N SER A 8 -10.61 -6.50 3.27
CA SER A 8 -10.49 -6.71 4.72
C SER A 8 -9.56 -7.87 5.05
N ASP A 9 -9.67 -9.00 4.34
CA ASP A 9 -8.78 -10.14 4.55
C ASP A 9 -7.33 -9.80 4.23
N ARG A 10 -7.10 -9.07 3.12
CA ARG A 10 -5.75 -8.62 2.71
C ARG A 10 -5.15 -7.62 3.70
N LEU A 11 -5.97 -6.69 4.18
CA LEU A 11 -5.57 -5.70 5.18
C LEU A 11 -5.20 -6.39 6.50
N GLU A 12 -6.04 -7.30 6.99
CA GLU A 12 -5.80 -8.02 8.24
C GLU A 12 -4.57 -8.92 8.14
N TYR A 13 -4.36 -9.58 7.00
CA TYR A 13 -3.15 -10.36 6.73
C TYR A 13 -1.87 -9.53 6.84
N LEU A 14 -1.89 -8.29 6.34
CA LEU A 14 -0.73 -7.39 6.36
C LEU A 14 -0.55 -6.66 7.69
N ARG A 15 -1.59 -6.63 8.54
CA ARG A 15 -1.60 -5.82 9.76
C ARG A 15 -0.48 -6.24 10.71
N LEU A 16 0.43 -5.31 11.01
CA LEU A 16 1.53 -5.58 11.92
C LEU A 16 1.06 -5.43 13.37
N SER A 17 1.02 -6.53 14.12
CA SER A 17 0.53 -6.55 15.50
C SER A 17 1.57 -6.13 16.56
N GLY A 18 2.76 -5.62 16.20
CA GLY A 18 3.84 -5.40 17.17
C GLY A 18 4.92 -4.38 16.77
N CYS A 19 5.31 -3.59 17.78
CA CYS A 19 6.42 -2.63 17.91
C CYS A 19 6.84 -1.85 16.64
N VAL A 20 6.11 -0.77 16.38
CA VAL A 20 6.68 0.42 15.71
C VAL A 20 7.81 0.96 16.59
N GLY A 21 9.06 0.91 16.13
CA GLY A 21 10.11 1.71 16.76
C GLY A 21 11.51 1.11 16.90
N GLU A 22 11.84 -0.06 16.35
CA GLU A 22 13.27 -0.40 16.23
C GLU A 22 13.85 0.35 15.01
N ASP A 23 14.42 1.53 15.29
CA ASP A 23 15.46 2.26 14.55
C ASP A 23 15.44 2.27 12.99
N THR A 24 14.27 2.18 12.36
CA THR A 24 14.18 1.96 10.90
C THR A 24 14.27 3.22 10.03
N PHE A 25 14.17 4.43 10.61
CA PHE A 25 14.00 5.65 9.79
C PHE A 25 14.90 6.86 10.13
N GLY A 26 15.73 6.79 11.18
CA GLY A 26 16.41 7.97 11.71
C GLY A 26 17.74 8.34 11.05
N PHE A 27 18.60 7.37 10.75
CA PHE A 27 20.02 7.63 10.46
C PHE A 27 20.44 7.45 8.99
N ASP A 28 19.62 6.82 8.14
CA ASP A 28 20.01 6.44 6.76
C ASP A 28 19.18 7.09 5.66
N ARG A 29 18.71 8.33 5.90
CA ARG A 29 17.92 9.11 4.94
C ARG A 29 18.53 9.17 3.54
N TYR A 30 19.86 9.18 3.45
CA TYR A 30 20.59 9.15 2.17
C TYR A 30 20.45 7.80 1.43
N LEU A 31 20.54 6.67 2.15
CA LEU A 31 20.37 5.33 1.55
C LEU A 31 18.94 5.13 1.04
N ASN A 32 17.95 5.59 1.81
CA ASN A 32 16.55 5.58 1.39
C ASN A 32 16.34 6.42 0.13
N GLN A 33 16.88 7.64 0.10
CA GLN A 33 16.74 8.52 -1.07
C GLN A 33 17.34 7.89 -2.33
N SER A 34 18.58 7.38 -2.24
CA SER A 34 19.24 6.71 -3.36
C SER A 34 18.43 5.50 -3.88
N PHE A 35 17.88 4.68 -2.98
CA PHE A 35 17.04 3.54 -3.34
C PHE A 35 15.75 3.97 -4.04
N TYR A 36 14.98 4.90 -3.44
CA TYR A 36 13.70 5.34 -3.99
C TYR A 36 13.85 6.20 -5.27
N ASP A 37 15.03 6.77 -5.52
CA ASP A 37 15.37 7.47 -6.76
C ASP A 37 15.96 6.55 -7.84
N SER A 38 16.31 5.30 -7.50
CA SER A 38 16.91 4.32 -8.41
C SER A 38 16.00 3.97 -9.59
N ARG A 39 16.60 3.51 -10.68
CA ARG A 39 15.85 3.08 -11.87
C ARG A 39 15.08 1.80 -11.59
N GLU A 40 15.71 0.87 -10.89
CA GLU A 40 15.17 -0.43 -10.52
C GLU A 40 13.88 -0.27 -9.70
N TRP A 41 13.89 0.64 -8.71
CA TRP A 41 12.69 0.95 -7.95
C TRP A 41 11.59 1.58 -8.82
N LYS A 42 11.93 2.53 -9.70
CA LYS A 42 10.96 3.16 -10.59
C LYS A 42 10.31 2.16 -11.55
N ASP A 43 11.10 1.25 -12.10
CA ASP A 43 10.64 0.21 -13.03
C ASP A 43 9.71 -0.79 -12.31
N VAL A 44 10.10 -1.28 -11.14
CA VAL A 44 9.25 -2.14 -10.29
C VAL A 44 7.98 -1.41 -9.86
N ARG A 45 8.09 -0.15 -9.42
CA ARG A 45 6.91 0.64 -9.02
C ARG A 45 5.91 0.78 -10.17
N ALA A 46 6.37 1.04 -11.39
CA ALA A 46 5.49 1.11 -12.56
C ALA A 46 4.82 -0.24 -12.86
N HIS A 47 5.57 -1.34 -12.71
CA HIS A 47 5.04 -2.69 -12.83
C HIS A 47 3.95 -2.97 -11.79
N ILE A 48 4.17 -2.66 -10.52
CA ILE A 48 3.18 -2.86 -9.44
C ILE A 48 1.91 -2.04 -9.69
N ILE A 49 2.03 -0.77 -10.05
CA ILE A 49 0.87 0.08 -10.38
C ILE A 49 0.03 -0.55 -11.49
N THR A 50 0.68 -1.11 -12.51
CA THR A 50 0.01 -1.75 -13.65
C THR A 50 -0.61 -3.10 -13.26
N ARG A 51 0.12 -3.93 -12.51
CA ARG A 51 -0.33 -5.24 -12.03
C ARG A 51 -1.57 -5.11 -11.15
N ASP A 52 -1.55 -4.14 -10.24
CA ASP A 52 -2.63 -3.91 -9.27
C ASP A 52 -3.76 -3.06 -9.85
N LEU A 53 -3.73 -2.76 -11.16
CA LEU A 53 -4.73 -1.93 -11.86
C LEU A 53 -4.96 -0.57 -11.19
N GLY A 54 -3.94 -0.02 -10.55
CA GLY A 54 -4.05 1.21 -9.76
C GLY A 54 -4.99 1.09 -8.56
N CYS A 55 -5.28 -0.12 -8.07
CA CYS A 55 -6.23 -0.37 -7.00
C CYS A 55 -5.54 -0.73 -5.68
N ASP A 56 -6.16 -0.31 -4.57
CA ASP A 56 -5.66 -0.51 -3.22
C ASP A 56 -5.69 -2.00 -2.85
N LEU A 57 -4.57 -2.50 -2.33
CA LEU A 57 -4.32 -3.92 -2.06
C LEU A 57 -4.63 -4.82 -3.26
N ALA A 58 -4.53 -4.31 -4.49
CA ALA A 58 -4.91 -5.02 -5.72
C ALA A 58 -6.37 -5.53 -5.72
N VAL A 59 -7.29 -4.77 -5.13
CA VAL A 59 -8.73 -5.08 -5.09
C VAL A 59 -9.47 -4.16 -6.06
N ASP A 60 -10.02 -4.72 -7.14
CA ASP A 60 -10.56 -4.00 -8.30
C ASP A 60 -11.63 -2.93 -7.97
N ASP A 61 -12.37 -3.08 -6.86
CA ASP A 61 -13.41 -2.14 -6.44
C ASP A 61 -12.89 -0.95 -5.62
N ARG A 62 -11.57 -0.87 -5.38
CA ARG A 62 -10.91 0.19 -4.60
C ARG A 62 -9.83 0.93 -5.42
N PRO A 63 -10.21 1.67 -6.47
CA PRO A 63 -9.24 2.44 -7.27
C PRO A 63 -8.57 3.55 -6.45
N ILE A 64 -7.27 3.73 -6.64
CA ILE A 64 -6.49 4.81 -6.04
C ILE A 64 -6.44 5.99 -7.00
N PHE A 65 -7.19 7.04 -6.69
CA PHE A 65 -7.23 8.24 -7.52
C PHE A 65 -6.04 9.17 -7.31
N LEU A 66 -5.42 9.13 -6.13
CA LEU A 66 -4.38 10.07 -5.73
C LEU A 66 -3.23 9.36 -5.03
N ARG A 67 -2.00 9.68 -5.47
CA ARG A 67 -0.75 9.31 -4.80
C ARG A 67 -0.65 7.82 -4.45
N PRO A 68 -0.63 6.92 -5.45
CA PRO A 68 -0.42 5.51 -5.18
C PRO A 68 0.96 5.27 -4.56
N LEU A 69 0.96 4.57 -3.43
CA LEU A 69 2.13 4.16 -2.67
C LEU A 69 2.38 2.67 -2.92
N VAL A 70 3.64 2.25 -3.01
CA VAL A 70 3.99 0.82 -3.02
C VAL A 70 4.45 0.48 -1.60
N HIS A 71 3.80 -0.51 -1.01
CA HIS A 71 4.12 -1.03 0.32
C HIS A 71 4.90 -2.34 0.21
N HIS A 72 5.95 -2.47 1.02
CA HIS A 72 6.70 -3.70 1.21
C HIS A 72 6.01 -4.57 2.25
N MET A 73 5.57 -5.76 1.86
CA MET A 73 4.90 -6.71 2.77
C MET A 73 5.85 -7.24 3.85
N ASN A 74 7.13 -7.41 3.49
CA ASN A 74 8.19 -7.72 4.43
C ASN A 74 8.79 -6.41 4.96
N PRO A 75 8.97 -6.24 6.27
CA PRO A 75 9.67 -5.08 6.82
C PRO A 75 11.06 -4.94 6.18
N VAL A 76 11.37 -3.76 5.65
CA VAL A 76 12.68 -3.46 5.07
C VAL A 76 13.62 -2.98 6.15
N MET A 77 14.71 -3.71 6.36
CA MET A 77 15.78 -3.31 7.27
C MET A 77 16.88 -2.56 6.51
N LYS A 78 17.72 -1.82 7.24
CA LYS A 78 18.87 -1.12 6.64
C LYS A 78 19.79 -2.08 5.90
N GLU A 79 20.01 -3.26 6.46
CA GLU A 79 20.87 -4.31 5.91
C GLU A 79 20.37 -4.78 4.55
N ASP A 80 19.07 -4.74 4.30
CA ASP A 80 18.48 -5.10 3.01
C ASP A 80 18.90 -4.12 1.91
N LEU A 81 18.95 -2.82 2.22
CA LEU A 81 19.42 -1.80 1.29
C LEU A 81 20.92 -1.90 1.04
N VAL A 82 21.71 -2.12 2.10
CA VAL A 82 23.17 -2.22 2.01
C VAL A 82 23.60 -3.47 1.25
N ARG A 83 22.93 -4.61 1.50
CA ARG A 83 23.23 -5.89 0.86
C ARG A 83 22.51 -6.07 -0.48
N LYS A 84 21.67 -5.12 -0.88
CA LYS A 84 20.82 -5.20 -2.08
C LYS A 84 19.99 -6.49 -2.07
N ASN A 85 19.28 -6.74 -0.98
CA ASN A 85 18.36 -7.86 -0.89
C ASN A 85 17.39 -7.80 -2.08
N ALA A 86 17.32 -8.88 -2.87
CA ALA A 86 16.48 -8.92 -4.05
C ALA A 86 14.98 -8.81 -3.71
N ASP A 87 14.59 -9.23 -2.49
CA ASP A 87 13.20 -9.25 -2.06
C ASP A 87 12.57 -7.85 -1.98
N ILE A 88 13.37 -6.80 -1.72
CA ILE A 88 12.87 -5.41 -1.65
C ILE A 88 12.46 -4.84 -3.02
N LEU A 89 12.85 -5.52 -4.11
CA LEU A 89 12.49 -5.22 -5.49
C LEU A 89 11.66 -6.34 -6.12
N ASN A 90 11.38 -7.42 -5.39
CA ASN A 90 10.60 -8.53 -5.91
C ASN A 90 9.11 -8.17 -5.89
N PRO A 91 8.42 -8.14 -7.06
CA PRO A 91 7.02 -7.79 -7.11
C PRO A 91 6.10 -8.62 -6.20
N GLU A 92 6.45 -9.88 -5.93
CA GLU A 92 5.66 -10.77 -5.07
C GLU A 92 5.54 -10.29 -3.62
N TYR A 93 6.47 -9.43 -3.16
CA TYR A 93 6.49 -8.85 -1.81
C TYR A 93 6.10 -7.37 -1.79
N LEU A 94 5.54 -6.87 -2.88
CA LEU A 94 5.13 -5.49 -3.06
C LEU A 94 3.65 -5.41 -3.42
N VAL A 95 2.95 -4.42 -2.89
CA VAL A 95 1.54 -4.17 -3.22
C VAL A 95 1.25 -2.67 -3.23
N LEU A 96 0.33 -2.26 -4.09
CA LEU A 96 -0.16 -0.90 -4.13
C LEU A 96 -1.08 -0.59 -2.95
N THR A 97 -0.87 0.56 -2.31
CA THR A 97 -1.69 1.04 -1.21
C THR A 97 -2.01 2.52 -1.32
N THR A 98 -3.10 2.92 -0.70
CA THR A 98 -3.28 4.32 -0.28
C THR A 98 -2.41 4.61 0.95
N HIS A 99 -2.19 5.91 1.22
CA HIS A 99 -1.52 6.32 2.45
C HIS A 99 -2.30 5.88 3.71
N ASP A 100 -3.63 5.91 3.66
CA ASP A 100 -4.46 5.51 4.80
C ASP A 100 -4.38 4.00 5.02
N THR A 101 -4.46 3.19 3.96
CA THR A 101 -4.27 1.73 4.04
C THR A 101 -2.87 1.37 4.56
N HIS A 102 -1.83 2.05 4.08
CA HIS A 102 -0.48 1.89 4.62
C HIS A 102 -0.42 2.17 6.13
N ASN A 103 -1.07 3.24 6.58
CA ASN A 103 -1.13 3.57 8.00
C ASN A 103 -1.98 2.59 8.80
N ALA A 104 -3.05 2.05 8.22
CA ALA A 104 -3.86 1.00 8.85
C ALA A 104 -3.03 -0.28 9.06
N ILE A 105 -2.18 -0.63 8.08
CA ILE A 105 -1.24 -1.76 8.19
C ILE A 105 -0.24 -1.57 9.34
N HIS A 106 0.37 -0.38 9.44
CA HIS A 106 1.43 -0.12 10.41
C HIS A 106 0.94 0.24 11.82
N TYR A 107 -0.15 1.00 11.91
CA TYR A 107 -0.62 1.62 13.16
C TYR A 107 -1.98 1.12 13.59
N GLY A 108 -2.61 0.24 12.81
CA GLY A 108 -3.95 -0.25 13.09
C GLY A 108 -5.01 0.83 13.06
N ILE A 109 -4.79 1.95 12.36
CA ILE A 109 -5.76 3.02 12.19
C ILE A 109 -6.97 2.50 11.42
N ASP A 110 -8.16 2.79 11.93
CA ASP A 110 -9.41 2.44 11.25
C ASP A 110 -9.56 3.25 9.96
N LEU A 111 -9.77 2.55 8.85
CA LEU A 111 -10.06 3.18 7.58
C LEU A 111 -11.49 3.71 7.57
N HIS A 112 -11.66 4.95 7.13
CA HIS A 112 -12.99 5.43 6.79
C HIS A 112 -13.40 4.78 5.47
N GLU A 113 -14.45 3.98 5.49
CA GLU A 113 -15.05 3.50 4.25
C GLU A 113 -15.49 4.70 3.41
N PRO A 114 -15.13 4.75 2.11
CA PRO A 114 -15.61 5.79 1.23
C PRO A 114 -17.15 5.77 1.27
N ALA A 115 -17.75 6.95 1.40
CA ALA A 115 -19.20 7.08 1.49
C ALA A 115 -19.83 6.35 0.30
N VAL A 116 -20.63 5.31 0.59
CA VAL A 116 -21.39 4.61 -0.43
C VAL A 116 -22.26 5.66 -1.11
N VAL A 117 -22.03 5.89 -2.41
CA VAL A 117 -22.90 6.76 -3.19
C VAL A 117 -24.26 6.06 -3.26
N THR A 118 -25.20 6.49 -2.42
CA THR A 118 -26.56 5.95 -2.43
C THR A 118 -27.18 6.22 -3.79
N VAL A 119 -27.65 5.16 -4.46
CA VAL A 119 -28.39 5.28 -5.73
C VAL A 119 -29.62 6.15 -5.47
N ARG A 120 -29.71 7.27 -6.19
CA ARG A 120 -30.81 8.23 -5.99
C ARG A 120 -32.13 7.59 -6.40
N THR A 121 -33.14 7.72 -5.56
CA THR A 121 -34.53 7.34 -5.87
C THR A 121 -35.36 8.60 -6.19
N PRO A 122 -36.48 8.47 -6.92
CA PRO A 122 -37.41 9.59 -7.09
C PRO A 122 -37.78 10.23 -5.74
N GLY A 123 -37.62 11.55 -5.61
CA GLY A 123 -37.94 12.30 -4.38
C GLY A 123 -36.79 12.54 -3.39
N ASP A 124 -35.58 12.07 -3.70
CA ASP A 124 -34.40 12.12 -2.80
C ASP A 124 -33.79 13.55 -2.65
N THR A 125 -34.16 14.48 -3.54
CA THR A 125 -34.08 15.93 -3.31
C THR A 125 -35.46 16.49 -3.60
N LYS A 126 -35.95 17.43 -2.78
CA LYS A 126 -37.29 18.03 -2.99
C LYS A 126 -37.43 18.50 -4.44
N LEU A 127 -38.43 17.91 -5.10
CA LEU A 127 -38.85 17.96 -6.51
C LEU A 127 -38.16 16.95 -7.43
N TRP A 128 -39.02 16.09 -7.98
CA TRP A 128 -38.81 15.30 -9.19
C TRP A 128 -38.91 16.22 -10.40
#